data_AF-A0A1D2R8N1-F1
#
_entry.id   AF-A0A1D2R8N1-F1
#
_cell.length_a   1.000
_cell.length_b   1.000
_cell.length_c   1.000
_cell.angle_alpha   90.00
_cell.angle_beta   90.00
_cell.angle_gamma   90.00
#
_symmetry.space_group_name_H-M   'P 1'
#
loop_
_entity.id
_entity.type
_entity.pdbx_description
1 polymer ?
#
loop_
_entity_poly.entity_id
_entity_poly.type
_entity_poly.pdbx_seq_one_letter_code
_entity_poly.pdbx_strand_id
1 'polypeptide(L)'
;MVKNIDLEKLRDEIERERDVEVICKRIWNIAMGNKKGAQELLKGLDLERLKNKIEEEEDVGKLSMCIGAIVWVDKKIANELLKSLDLERLKNKIYEEEDIRKIGNCIAEITDGSKEVAKDLLKSLGTENLKNKIEEEEDIRKIGSCIWGIACADEKIATELLPVVKKKIETNRNIVGIGECIHSIAVGSKKLAEELLPTVKEKIEGVKGTNYKDELDAEIMASDIAYITHSKEILPAIKKKLLKTMDINDDLYGVEERIGECIGEIAQGDRELAEELLPTMKKKKGKGIGKISWCISGIARKDKKLAKELLPVLKDALYAKGRAGDIAWCIERMDAEDEKTSRDIELADELVKSLDVKKLKDKIEAEGDVKKISWCINRIARKDKEIASKLVDQLDPEKAKTSEVKRKIIELKEEYLK
;
A
#
# COMPACT_ATOMS: atom_id res chain seq x y z
N MET A 1 -4.36 34.45 3.80
CA MET A 1 -5.28 35.28 4.62
C MET A 1 -6.71 34.90 4.27
N VAL A 2 -7.35 34.03 5.06
CA VAL A 2 -8.81 33.79 4.92
C VAL A 2 -9.50 34.97 5.58
N LYS A 3 -10.26 35.73 4.78
CA LYS A 3 -11.03 36.92 5.18
C LYS A 3 -11.97 36.59 6.34
N ASN A 4 -12.18 37.55 7.24
CA ASN A 4 -13.17 37.51 8.34
C ASN A 4 -14.43 36.76 7.88
N ILE A 5 -14.57 35.52 8.34
CA ILE A 5 -15.78 34.74 8.15
C ILE A 5 -16.80 35.34 9.12
N ASP A 6 -17.91 35.83 8.59
CA ASP A 6 -19.03 36.28 9.41
C ASP A 6 -19.74 35.04 9.98
N LEU A 7 -19.31 34.65 11.18
CA LEU A 7 -19.80 33.46 11.87
C LEU A 7 -21.27 33.60 12.26
N GLU A 8 -21.76 34.82 12.54
CA GLU A 8 -23.17 35.07 12.84
C GLU A 8 -24.04 34.80 11.63
N LYS A 9 -23.67 35.35 10.46
CA LYS A 9 -24.40 35.10 9.22
C LYS A 9 -24.40 33.60 8.86
N LEU A 10 -23.26 32.92 8.99
CA LEU A 10 -23.17 31.49 8.73
C LEU A 10 -24.00 30.65 9.69
N ARG A 11 -24.03 31.04 10.97
CA ARG A 11 -24.88 30.41 11.98
C ARG A 11 -26.34 30.51 11.57
N ASP A 12 -26.82 31.71 11.23
CA ASP A 12 -28.21 31.90 10.80
C ASP A 12 -28.56 31.12 9.54
N GLU A 13 -27.62 30.98 8.60
CA GLU A 13 -27.80 30.17 7.40
C GLU A 13 -27.89 28.66 7.74
N ILE A 14 -27.00 28.15 8.60
CA ILE A 14 -27.02 26.75 9.06
C ILE A 14 -28.29 26.44 9.85
N GLU A 15 -28.72 27.37 10.71
CA GLU A 15 -29.92 27.19 11.51
C GLU A 15 -31.16 27.13 10.60
N ARG A 16 -31.23 27.94 9.54
CA ARG A 16 -32.33 27.94 8.56
C ARG A 16 -32.29 26.77 7.58
N GLU A 17 -31.12 26.22 7.28
CA GLU A 17 -30.94 25.07 6.40
C GLU A 17 -31.66 23.84 6.97
N ARG A 18 -32.33 23.06 6.11
CA ARG A 18 -33.02 21.84 6.52
C ARG A 18 -32.22 20.59 6.17
N ASP A 19 -31.45 20.63 5.09
CA ASP A 19 -30.66 19.49 4.64
C ASP A 19 -29.42 19.30 5.53
N VAL A 20 -29.37 18.18 6.27
CA VAL A 20 -28.27 17.88 7.18
C VAL A 20 -26.94 17.72 6.45
N GLU A 21 -26.97 17.24 5.20
CA GLU A 21 -25.78 17.08 4.37
C GLU A 21 -25.17 18.44 4.06
N VAL A 22 -26.01 19.43 3.72
CA VAL A 22 -25.58 20.80 3.45
C VAL A 22 -25.02 21.46 4.70
N ILE A 23 -25.70 21.30 5.85
CA ILE A 23 -25.24 21.82 7.14
C ILE A 23 -23.84 21.29 7.45
N CYS A 24 -23.66 19.97 7.41
CA CYS A 24 -22.44 19.36 7.93
C CYS A 24 -21.28 19.44 6.92
N LYS A 25 -21.56 19.51 5.60
CA LYS A 25 -20.56 19.93 4.60
C LYS A 25 -20.06 21.35 4.84
N ARG A 26 -20.94 22.29 5.19
CA ARG A 26 -20.52 23.67 5.53
C ARG A 26 -19.62 23.67 6.76
N ILE A 27 -20.02 22.97 7.82
CA ILE A 27 -19.21 22.81 9.05
C ILE A 27 -17.84 22.22 8.72
N TRP A 28 -17.79 21.13 7.94
CA TRP A 28 -16.56 20.47 7.51
C TRP A 28 -15.64 21.41 6.71
N ASN A 29 -16.18 22.09 5.71
CA ASN A 29 -15.41 22.99 4.85
C ASN A 29 -14.80 24.15 5.65
N ILE A 30 -15.53 24.68 6.63
CA ILE A 30 -14.99 25.68 7.55
C ILE A 30 -13.87 25.06 8.39
N ALA A 31 -14.07 23.85 8.93
CA ALA A 31 -13.08 23.17 9.75
C ALA A 31 -11.76 22.92 9.02
N MET A 32 -11.82 22.60 7.72
CA MET A 32 -10.65 22.41 6.85
C MET A 32 -9.82 23.68 6.69
N GLY A 33 -10.44 24.86 6.66
CA GLY A 33 -9.75 26.15 6.52
C GLY A 33 -9.48 26.88 7.84
N ASN A 34 -10.32 26.66 8.86
CA ASN A 34 -10.28 27.31 10.17
C ASN A 34 -11.00 26.46 11.23
N LYS A 35 -10.31 25.45 11.77
CA LYS A 35 -10.85 24.55 12.80
C LYS A 35 -11.37 25.29 14.04
N LYS A 36 -10.70 26.35 14.50
CA LYS A 36 -11.15 27.15 15.66
C LYS A 36 -12.45 27.88 15.38
N GLY A 37 -12.58 28.50 14.19
CA GLY A 37 -13.82 29.15 13.77
C GLY A 37 -14.99 28.16 13.63
N ALA A 38 -14.73 26.94 13.14
CA ALA A 38 -15.75 25.89 13.12
C ALA A 38 -16.18 25.45 14.52
N GLN A 39 -15.25 25.40 15.48
CA GLN A 39 -15.56 25.11 16.88
C GLN A 39 -16.41 26.22 17.53
N GLU A 40 -16.08 27.49 17.27
CA GLU A 40 -16.86 28.64 17.75
C GLU A 40 -18.27 28.65 17.14
N LEU A 41 -18.38 28.38 15.84
CA LEU A 41 -19.66 28.21 15.15
C LEU A 41 -20.50 27.10 15.78
N LEU A 42 -19.90 25.91 15.97
CA LEU A 42 -20.59 24.75 16.54
C LEU A 42 -21.06 25.01 17.98
N LYS A 43 -20.27 25.71 18.80
CA LYS A 43 -20.68 26.15 20.16
C LYS A 43 -21.81 27.17 20.13
N GLY A 44 -21.90 27.95 19.07
CA GLY A 44 -22.96 28.92 18.87
C GLY A 44 -24.27 28.28 18.42
N LEU A 45 -24.25 27.14 17.73
CA LEU A 45 -25.46 26.52 17.19
C LEU A 45 -26.42 26.03 18.28
N ASP A 46 -27.71 26.10 17.98
CA ASP A 46 -28.73 25.37 18.73
C ASP A 46 -28.58 23.86 18.51
N LEU A 47 -27.96 23.19 19.49
CA LEU A 47 -27.70 21.75 19.43
C LEU A 47 -28.97 20.91 19.43
N GLU A 48 -30.06 21.36 20.07
CA GLU A 48 -31.33 20.62 20.06
C GLU A 48 -31.96 20.67 18.66
N ARG A 49 -31.86 21.83 18.00
CA ARG A 49 -32.31 21.95 16.61
C ARG A 49 -31.45 21.13 15.66
N LEU A 50 -30.13 21.09 15.86
CA LEU A 50 -29.23 20.26 15.06
C LEU A 50 -29.51 18.76 15.28
N LYS A 51 -29.71 18.35 16.53
CA LYS A 51 -30.13 17.01 16.92
C LYS A 51 -31.40 16.60 16.18
N ASN A 52 -32.46 17.42 16.23
CA ASN A 52 -33.72 17.11 15.55
C ASN A 52 -33.54 16.92 14.04
N LYS A 53 -32.71 17.75 13.39
CA LYS A 53 -32.39 17.59 11.96
C LYS A 53 -31.64 16.29 11.67
N ILE A 54 -30.72 15.89 12.53
CA ILE A 54 -30.00 14.61 12.42
C ILE A 54 -30.97 13.45 12.61
N GLU A 55 -31.84 13.53 13.61
CA GLU A 55 -32.85 12.50 13.87
C GLU A 55 -33.89 12.39 12.76
N GLU A 56 -34.18 13.47 12.03
CA GLU A 56 -35.07 13.48 10.86
C GLU A 56 -34.42 12.96 9.58
N GLU A 57 -33.08 12.93 9.47
CA GLU A 57 -32.39 12.44 8.27
C GLU A 57 -32.50 10.92 8.15
N GLU A 58 -33.06 10.44 7.04
CA GLU A 58 -33.28 9.01 6.79
C GLU A 58 -32.07 8.32 6.11
N ASP A 59 -31.25 9.06 5.35
CA ASP A 59 -30.04 8.48 4.75
C ASP A 59 -28.91 8.32 5.79
N VAL A 60 -28.60 7.08 6.14
CA VAL A 60 -27.56 6.73 7.11
C VAL A 60 -26.18 7.26 6.70
N GLY A 61 -25.89 7.38 5.41
CA GLY A 61 -24.65 7.96 4.91
C GLY A 61 -24.55 9.46 5.16
N LYS A 62 -25.63 10.22 4.94
CA LYS A 62 -25.69 11.65 5.26
C LYS A 62 -25.59 11.89 6.76
N LEU A 63 -26.30 11.09 7.56
CA LEU A 63 -26.24 11.11 9.02
C LEU A 63 -24.81 10.82 9.51
N SER A 64 -24.18 9.76 9.01
CA SER A 64 -22.80 9.37 9.34
C SER A 64 -21.80 10.49 9.01
N MET A 65 -21.88 11.05 7.81
CA MET A 65 -21.03 12.18 7.41
C MET A 65 -21.24 13.39 8.32
N CYS A 66 -22.48 13.65 8.76
CA CYS A 66 -22.74 14.75 9.67
C CYS A 66 -22.11 14.52 11.04
N ILE A 67 -22.30 13.33 11.63
CA ILE A 67 -21.67 12.97 12.91
C ILE A 67 -20.16 13.12 12.80
N GLY A 68 -19.53 12.57 11.75
CA GLY A 68 -18.09 12.67 11.54
C GLY A 68 -17.59 14.11 11.43
N ALA A 69 -18.35 15.00 10.78
CA ALA A 69 -18.00 16.41 10.71
C ALA A 69 -18.00 17.09 12.07
N ILE A 70 -18.99 16.79 12.92
CA ILE A 70 -19.09 17.33 14.28
C ILE A 70 -17.96 16.78 15.15
N VAL A 71 -17.69 15.47 15.08
CA VAL A 71 -16.58 14.80 15.78
C VAL A 71 -15.22 15.41 15.41
N TRP A 72 -14.99 15.67 14.13
CA TRP A 72 -13.75 16.28 13.65
C TRP A 72 -13.53 17.68 14.21
N VAL A 73 -14.60 18.46 14.31
CA VAL A 73 -14.58 19.83 14.84
C VAL A 73 -14.39 19.82 16.35
N ASP A 74 -15.28 19.17 17.09
CA ASP A 74 -15.26 19.13 18.56
C ASP A 74 -15.85 17.82 19.08
N LYS A 75 -14.97 16.89 19.48
CA LYS A 75 -15.36 15.60 20.05
C LYS A 75 -16.24 15.72 21.30
N LYS A 76 -16.10 16.79 22.09
CA LYS A 76 -16.90 16.95 23.32
C LYS A 76 -18.35 17.26 22.97
N ILE A 77 -18.56 18.20 22.04
CA ILE A 77 -19.90 18.55 21.55
C ILE A 77 -20.52 17.35 20.84
N ALA A 78 -19.74 16.63 20.01
CA ALA A 78 -20.22 15.41 19.37
C ALA A 78 -20.70 14.37 20.39
N ASN A 79 -19.94 14.13 21.46
CA ASN A 79 -20.33 13.21 22.52
C ASN A 79 -21.62 13.65 23.24
N GLU A 80 -21.77 14.95 23.55
CA GLU A 80 -23.00 15.49 24.16
C GLU A 80 -24.21 15.30 23.24
N LEU A 81 -24.05 15.60 21.95
CA LEU A 81 -25.07 15.40 20.93
C LEU A 81 -25.46 13.92 20.80
N LEU A 82 -24.47 13.02 20.64
CA LEU A 82 -24.70 11.57 20.50
C LEU A 82 -25.43 10.98 21.70
N LYS A 83 -25.14 11.43 22.93
CA LYS A 83 -25.83 10.98 24.15
C LYS A 83 -27.27 11.47 24.24
N SER A 84 -27.62 12.52 23.49
CA SER A 84 -28.96 13.10 23.47
C SER A 84 -29.86 12.54 22.35
N LEU A 85 -29.30 11.81 21.40
CA LEU A 85 -30.04 11.23 20.28
C LEU A 85 -30.98 10.11 20.74
N ASP A 86 -32.13 10.00 20.09
CA ASP A 86 -33.00 8.82 20.18
C ASP A 86 -32.32 7.60 19.54
N LEU A 87 -31.74 6.75 20.39
CA LEU A 87 -31.01 5.55 19.96
C LEU A 87 -31.92 4.51 19.30
N GLU A 88 -33.19 4.39 19.67
CA GLU A 88 -34.11 3.44 19.02
C GLU A 88 -34.45 3.91 17.61
N ARG A 89 -34.66 5.22 17.42
CA ARG A 89 -34.86 5.78 16.08
C ARG A 89 -33.61 5.60 15.20
N LEU A 90 -32.43 5.90 15.74
CA LEU A 90 -31.16 5.72 15.01
C LEU A 90 -30.90 4.25 14.66
N LYS A 91 -31.15 3.34 15.59
CA LYS A 91 -31.07 1.89 15.38
C LYS A 91 -31.99 1.45 14.24
N ASN A 92 -33.26 1.89 14.22
CA ASN A 92 -34.20 1.49 13.17
C ASN A 92 -33.71 1.94 11.78
N LYS A 93 -33.18 3.17 11.66
CA LYS A 93 -32.59 3.66 10.40
C LYS A 93 -31.40 2.82 9.95
N ILE A 94 -30.51 2.48 10.87
CA ILE A 94 -29.35 1.62 10.58
C ILE A 94 -29.79 0.19 10.24
N TYR A 95 -30.85 -0.31 10.87
CA TYR A 95 -31.42 -1.62 10.58
C TYR A 95 -32.04 -1.66 9.18
N GLU A 96 -32.70 -0.60 8.75
CA GLU A 96 -33.31 -0.49 7.41
C GLU A 96 -32.28 -0.25 6.30
N GLU A 97 -31.10 0.31 6.60
CA GLU A 97 -30.04 0.53 5.62
C GLU A 97 -29.51 -0.78 5.03
N GLU A 98 -29.47 -0.85 3.69
CA GLU A 98 -29.05 -2.03 2.94
C GLU A 98 -27.53 -2.04 2.72
N ASP A 99 -26.88 -0.88 2.53
CA ASP A 99 -25.43 -0.81 2.31
C ASP A 99 -24.68 -1.00 3.63
N ILE A 100 -24.24 -2.24 3.89
CA ILE A 100 -23.53 -2.57 5.14
C ILE A 100 -22.24 -1.76 5.35
N ARG A 101 -21.66 -1.20 4.28
CA ARG A 101 -20.53 -0.28 4.40
C ARG A 101 -20.96 1.04 5.05
N LYS A 102 -22.15 1.57 4.71
CA LYS A 102 -22.71 2.76 5.39
C LYS A 102 -22.98 2.47 6.86
N ILE A 103 -23.50 1.28 7.19
CA ILE A 103 -23.69 0.83 8.57
C ILE A 103 -22.36 0.86 9.34
N GLY A 104 -21.31 0.21 8.80
CA GLY A 104 -19.97 0.20 9.38
C GLY A 104 -19.40 1.59 9.61
N ASN A 105 -19.44 2.44 8.58
CA ASN A 105 -18.98 3.82 8.65
C ASN A 105 -19.74 4.61 9.71
N CYS A 106 -21.07 4.48 9.77
CA CYS A 106 -21.89 5.15 10.78
C CYS A 106 -21.47 4.74 12.21
N ILE A 107 -21.30 3.44 12.45
CA ILE A 107 -20.85 2.93 13.75
C ILE A 107 -19.44 3.46 14.10
N ALA A 108 -18.53 3.54 13.12
CA ALA A 108 -17.19 4.06 13.31
C ALA A 108 -17.22 5.55 13.71
N GLU A 109 -17.98 6.39 12.99
CA GLU A 109 -18.12 7.81 13.30
C GLU A 109 -18.75 8.05 14.67
N ILE A 110 -19.77 7.25 15.03
CA ILE A 110 -20.36 7.28 16.37
C ILE A 110 -19.33 6.85 17.41
N THR A 111 -18.48 5.86 17.13
CA THR A 111 -17.43 5.41 18.07
C THR A 111 -16.40 6.50 18.34
N ASP A 112 -16.01 7.23 17.29
CA ASP A 112 -15.02 8.31 17.39
C ASP A 112 -15.52 9.51 18.19
N GLY A 113 -16.84 9.73 18.19
CA GLY A 113 -17.52 10.71 19.04
C GLY A 113 -17.86 10.18 20.44
N SER A 114 -18.38 8.96 20.54
CA SER A 114 -18.81 8.32 21.78
C SER A 114 -18.84 6.78 21.67
N LYS A 115 -17.74 6.15 22.09
CA LYS A 115 -17.62 4.68 22.15
C LYS A 115 -18.69 4.00 23.02
N GLU A 116 -19.19 4.69 24.04
CA GLU A 116 -20.29 4.20 24.90
C GLU A 116 -21.59 4.06 24.09
N VAL A 117 -21.98 5.13 23.39
CA VAL A 117 -23.19 5.15 22.53
C VAL A 117 -23.09 4.11 21.41
N ALA A 118 -21.92 4.01 20.76
CA ALA A 118 -21.70 3.01 19.71
C ALA A 118 -21.90 1.57 20.21
N LYS A 119 -21.43 1.26 21.43
CA LYS A 119 -21.61 -0.06 22.03
C LYS A 119 -23.07 -0.39 22.34
N ASP A 120 -23.80 0.58 22.88
CA ASP A 120 -25.21 0.36 23.20
C ASP A 120 -26.07 0.24 21.94
N LEU A 121 -25.75 1.03 20.91
CA LEU A 121 -26.34 0.89 19.59
C LEU A 121 -26.08 -0.50 18.99
N LEU A 122 -24.84 -1.00 19.03
CA LEU A 122 -24.51 -2.34 18.53
C LEU A 122 -25.26 -3.45 19.26
N LYS A 123 -25.35 -3.39 20.59
CA LYS A 123 -26.14 -4.35 21.38
C LYS A 123 -27.61 -4.33 20.96
N SER A 124 -28.16 -3.14 20.71
CA SER A 124 -29.56 -2.95 20.32
C SER A 124 -29.85 -3.45 18.90
N LEU A 125 -28.91 -3.29 17.95
CA LEU A 125 -29.00 -3.83 16.60
C LEU A 125 -29.00 -5.37 16.63
N GLY A 126 -28.25 -5.97 17.55
CA GLY A 126 -28.19 -7.40 17.78
C GLY A 126 -27.28 -8.12 16.77
N THR A 127 -26.44 -9.02 17.28
CA THR A 127 -25.46 -9.76 16.46
C THR A 127 -26.12 -10.53 15.31
N GLU A 128 -27.29 -11.13 15.53
CA GLU A 128 -27.96 -11.95 14.51
C GLU A 128 -28.42 -11.13 13.29
N ASN A 129 -28.90 -9.91 13.51
CA ASN A 129 -29.29 -9.01 12.42
C ASN A 129 -28.07 -8.59 11.59
N LEU A 130 -26.95 -8.30 12.27
CA LEU A 130 -25.69 -7.98 11.61
C LEU A 130 -25.16 -9.18 10.82
N LYS A 131 -25.28 -10.41 11.34
CA LYS A 131 -24.93 -11.63 10.58
C LYS A 131 -25.75 -11.75 9.31
N ASN A 132 -27.07 -11.60 9.38
CA ASN A 132 -27.96 -11.72 8.21
C ASN A 132 -27.58 -10.70 7.13
N LYS A 133 -27.32 -9.44 7.51
CA LYS A 133 -26.87 -8.41 6.56
C LYS A 133 -25.52 -8.75 5.92
N ILE A 134 -24.58 -9.34 6.67
CA ILE A 134 -23.30 -9.81 6.11
C ILE A 134 -23.50 -11.03 5.21
N GLU A 135 -24.42 -11.93 5.52
CA GLU A 135 -24.76 -13.08 4.68
C GLU A 135 -25.37 -12.66 3.34
N GLU A 136 -26.12 -11.57 3.31
CA GLU A 136 -26.74 -11.03 2.09
C GLU A 136 -25.76 -10.22 1.22
N GLU A 137 -24.70 -9.66 1.79
CA GLU A 137 -23.71 -8.87 1.03
C GLU A 137 -22.73 -9.75 0.24
N GLU A 138 -22.51 -9.42 -1.02
CA GLU A 138 -21.61 -10.15 -1.92
C GLU A 138 -20.26 -9.47 -2.09
N ASP A 139 -20.19 -8.13 -1.93
CA ASP A 139 -18.93 -7.39 -1.97
C ASP A 139 -18.16 -7.54 -0.65
N ILE A 140 -17.18 -8.43 -0.67
CA ILE A 140 -16.29 -8.72 0.46
C ILE A 140 -15.58 -7.47 1.02
N ARG A 141 -15.38 -6.42 0.22
CA ARG A 141 -14.76 -5.17 0.68
C ARG A 141 -15.70 -4.40 1.60
N LYS A 142 -16.99 -4.37 1.26
CA LYS A 142 -18.02 -3.75 2.12
C LYS A 142 -18.16 -4.51 3.42
N ILE A 143 -18.07 -5.85 3.39
CA ILE A 143 -18.02 -6.68 4.59
C ILE A 143 -16.84 -6.27 5.47
N GLY A 144 -15.64 -6.12 4.89
CA GLY A 144 -14.45 -5.67 5.61
C GLY A 144 -14.64 -4.31 6.27
N SER A 145 -15.19 -3.32 5.55
CA SER A 145 -15.49 -2.00 6.11
C SER A 145 -16.57 -2.05 7.21
N CYS A 146 -17.56 -2.92 7.08
CA CYS A 146 -18.59 -3.13 8.11
C CYS A 146 -17.95 -3.68 9.41
N ILE A 147 -17.17 -4.75 9.29
CA ILE A 147 -16.48 -5.36 10.45
C ILE A 147 -15.47 -4.39 11.08
N TRP A 148 -14.76 -3.58 10.28
CA TRP A 148 -13.88 -2.53 10.78
C TRP A 148 -14.62 -1.58 11.74
N GLY A 149 -15.77 -1.04 11.32
CA GLY A 149 -16.55 -0.13 12.15
C GLY A 149 -17.07 -0.79 13.42
N ILE A 150 -17.54 -2.03 13.32
CA ILE A 150 -18.00 -2.82 14.48
C ILE A 150 -16.85 -3.10 15.45
N ALA A 151 -15.68 -3.49 14.96
CA ALA A 151 -14.51 -3.82 15.78
C ALA A 151 -13.98 -2.59 16.54
N CYS A 152 -14.03 -1.40 15.94
CA CYS A 152 -13.68 -0.14 16.62
C CYS A 152 -14.56 0.11 17.87
N ALA A 153 -15.86 -0.17 17.74
CA ALA A 153 -16.84 -0.02 18.81
C ALA A 153 -16.75 -1.15 19.85
N ASP A 154 -16.92 -2.40 19.41
CA ASP A 154 -16.94 -3.61 20.25
C ASP A 154 -16.32 -4.82 19.54
N GLU A 155 -15.06 -5.11 19.88
CA GLU A 155 -14.34 -6.27 19.35
C GLU A 155 -15.07 -7.59 19.61
N LYS A 156 -15.84 -7.74 20.71
CA LYS A 156 -16.53 -9.01 21.01
C LYS A 156 -17.62 -9.32 20.00
N ILE A 157 -18.43 -8.32 19.65
CA ILE A 157 -19.47 -8.46 18.63
C ILE A 157 -18.81 -8.75 17.28
N ALA A 158 -17.72 -8.05 16.94
CA ALA A 158 -16.99 -8.34 15.71
C ALA A 158 -16.41 -9.78 15.67
N THR A 159 -15.93 -10.32 16.80
CA THR A 159 -15.51 -11.73 16.91
C THR A 159 -16.68 -12.69 16.61
N GLU A 160 -17.87 -12.41 17.12
CA GLU A 160 -19.07 -13.24 16.89
C GLU A 160 -19.52 -13.25 15.41
N LEU A 161 -19.10 -12.26 14.62
CA LEU A 161 -19.38 -12.15 13.18
C LEU A 161 -18.31 -12.85 12.33
N LEU A 162 -17.15 -13.22 12.87
CA LEU A 162 -16.09 -13.89 12.10
C LEU A 162 -16.53 -15.17 11.38
N PRO A 163 -17.40 -16.04 11.94
CA PRO A 163 -17.83 -17.25 11.23
C PRO A 163 -18.48 -16.97 9.87
N VAL A 164 -19.31 -15.92 9.76
CA VAL A 164 -19.92 -15.56 8.47
C VAL A 164 -18.87 -14.93 7.52
N VAL A 165 -17.96 -14.13 8.05
CA VAL A 165 -16.85 -13.53 7.27
C VAL A 165 -15.96 -14.63 6.69
N LYS A 166 -15.62 -15.67 7.46
CA LYS A 166 -14.84 -16.83 7.00
C LYS A 166 -15.51 -17.52 5.82
N LYS A 167 -16.79 -17.85 5.94
CA LYS A 167 -17.60 -18.44 4.87
C LYS A 167 -17.61 -17.57 3.61
N LYS A 168 -17.72 -16.25 3.75
CA LYS A 168 -17.67 -15.31 2.62
C LYS A 168 -16.28 -15.28 1.96
N ILE A 169 -15.19 -15.31 2.73
CA ILE A 169 -13.82 -15.40 2.18
C ILE A 169 -13.62 -16.71 1.39
N GLU A 170 -14.11 -17.83 1.92
CA GLU A 170 -13.99 -19.14 1.29
C GLU A 170 -14.65 -19.19 -0.09
N THR A 171 -15.85 -18.62 -0.22
CA THR A 171 -16.63 -18.66 -1.46
C THR A 171 -16.28 -17.53 -2.45
N ASN A 172 -15.74 -16.41 -1.97
CA ASN A 172 -15.46 -15.25 -2.83
C ASN A 172 -14.30 -15.51 -3.80
N ARG A 173 -14.41 -15.06 -5.05
CA ARG A 173 -13.36 -15.25 -6.09
C ARG A 173 -12.43 -14.04 -6.23
N ASN A 174 -12.82 -12.87 -5.71
CA ASN A 174 -12.06 -11.64 -5.80
C ASN A 174 -10.95 -11.61 -4.73
N ILE A 175 -9.77 -12.10 -5.11
CA ILE A 175 -8.61 -12.21 -4.22
C ILE A 175 -8.15 -10.83 -3.71
N VAL A 176 -8.09 -9.83 -4.58
CA VAL A 176 -7.74 -8.45 -4.16
C VAL A 176 -8.74 -7.92 -3.14
N GLY A 177 -10.04 -8.14 -3.37
CA GLY A 177 -11.10 -7.73 -2.44
C GLY A 177 -11.00 -8.42 -1.08
N ILE A 178 -10.57 -9.69 -1.03
CA ILE A 178 -10.29 -10.39 0.23
C ILE A 178 -9.13 -9.70 0.96
N GLY A 179 -8.07 -9.31 0.26
CA GLY A 179 -6.96 -8.56 0.85
C GLY A 179 -7.39 -7.23 1.46
N GLU A 180 -8.16 -6.44 0.72
CA GLU A 180 -8.73 -5.17 1.20
C GLU A 180 -9.68 -5.37 2.39
N CYS A 181 -10.43 -6.47 2.41
CA CYS A 181 -11.29 -6.85 3.53
C CYS A 181 -10.47 -7.11 4.80
N ILE A 182 -9.44 -7.96 4.72
CA ILE A 182 -8.56 -8.27 5.85
C ILE A 182 -7.81 -7.02 6.32
N HIS A 183 -7.36 -6.16 5.39
CA HIS A 183 -6.75 -4.88 5.74
C HIS A 183 -7.70 -4.02 6.57
N SER A 184 -8.94 -3.84 6.10
CA SER A 184 -9.95 -3.06 6.82
C SER A 184 -10.18 -3.62 8.23
N ILE A 185 -10.34 -4.95 8.35
CA ILE A 185 -10.53 -5.62 9.64
C ILE A 185 -9.33 -5.38 10.56
N ALA A 186 -8.11 -5.49 10.05
CA ALA A 186 -6.90 -5.31 10.84
C ALA A 186 -6.72 -3.88 11.37
N VAL A 187 -7.17 -2.86 10.60
CA VAL A 187 -7.21 -1.47 11.07
C VAL A 187 -8.11 -1.32 12.30
N GLY A 188 -9.20 -2.09 12.38
CA GLY A 188 -10.14 -2.07 13.50
C GLY A 188 -9.70 -2.96 14.66
N SER A 189 -9.24 -4.17 14.36
CA SER A 189 -8.61 -5.09 15.31
C SER A 189 -7.66 -6.06 14.59
N LYS A 190 -6.36 -5.88 14.85
CA LYS A 190 -5.29 -6.78 14.38
C LYS A 190 -5.55 -8.24 14.78
N LYS A 191 -6.09 -8.48 15.97
CA LYS A 191 -6.39 -9.81 16.49
C LYS A 191 -7.47 -10.51 15.67
N LEU A 192 -8.53 -9.80 15.26
CA LEU A 192 -9.56 -10.39 14.39
C LEU A 192 -9.00 -10.78 13.03
N ALA A 193 -8.13 -9.95 12.46
CA ALA A 193 -7.45 -10.26 11.20
C ALA A 193 -6.55 -11.51 11.34
N GLU A 194 -5.86 -11.67 12.48
CA GLU A 194 -5.08 -12.86 12.80
C GLU A 194 -5.95 -14.14 12.84
N GLU A 195 -7.16 -14.07 13.39
CA GLU A 195 -8.11 -15.21 13.44
C GLU A 195 -8.64 -15.65 12.05
N LEU A 196 -8.50 -14.80 11.03
CA LEU A 196 -8.88 -15.08 9.64
C LEU A 196 -7.73 -15.64 8.81
N LEU A 197 -6.49 -15.60 9.29
CA LEU A 197 -5.31 -16.02 8.54
C LEU A 197 -5.36 -17.47 8.04
N PRO A 198 -5.86 -18.47 8.81
CA PRO A 198 -5.95 -19.84 8.32
C PRO A 198 -6.83 -19.94 7.07
N THR A 199 -8.00 -19.29 7.08
CA THR A 199 -8.94 -19.27 5.95
C THR A 199 -8.33 -18.57 4.74
N VAL A 200 -7.68 -17.42 4.95
CA VAL A 200 -7.00 -16.68 3.87
C VAL A 200 -5.85 -17.49 3.28
N LYS A 201 -5.07 -18.19 4.12
CA LYS A 201 -3.97 -19.05 3.69
C LYS A 201 -4.47 -20.17 2.78
N GLU A 202 -5.52 -20.87 3.19
CA GLU A 202 -6.16 -21.90 2.36
C GLU A 202 -6.62 -21.31 1.02
N LYS A 203 -7.16 -20.09 1.03
CA LYS A 203 -7.56 -19.39 -0.18
C LYS A 203 -6.39 -19.11 -1.12
N ILE A 204 -5.28 -18.59 -0.60
CA ILE A 204 -4.05 -18.30 -1.37
C ILE A 204 -3.49 -19.58 -1.99
N GLU A 205 -3.43 -20.65 -1.22
CA GLU A 205 -2.92 -21.97 -1.63
C GLU A 205 -3.85 -22.66 -2.63
N GLY A 206 -5.16 -22.44 -2.51
CA GLY A 206 -6.20 -22.98 -3.38
C GLY A 206 -6.26 -22.35 -4.78
N VAL A 207 -5.67 -21.16 -4.97
CA VAL A 207 -5.54 -20.55 -6.30
C VAL A 207 -4.52 -21.36 -7.12
N LYS A 208 -5.05 -22.27 -7.94
CA LYS A 208 -4.30 -23.09 -8.91
C LYS A 208 -4.12 -22.29 -10.21
N GLY A 209 -2.97 -22.46 -10.87
CA GLY A 209 -2.49 -21.69 -12.02
C GLY A 209 -3.30 -21.76 -13.31
N THR A 210 -4.58 -21.45 -13.25
CA THR A 210 -5.48 -21.32 -14.39
C THR A 210 -5.42 -19.92 -15.01
N ASN A 211 -4.95 -18.92 -14.26
CA ASN A 211 -4.75 -17.54 -14.70
C ASN A 211 -3.63 -16.86 -13.88
N TYR A 212 -2.64 -16.30 -14.57
CA TYR A 212 -1.47 -15.65 -13.97
C TYR A 212 -1.83 -14.46 -13.08
N LYS A 213 -2.85 -13.69 -13.46
CA LYS A 213 -3.31 -12.52 -12.69
C LYS A 213 -3.77 -12.93 -11.28
N ASP A 214 -4.49 -14.04 -11.17
CA ASP A 214 -5.02 -14.51 -9.89
C ASP A 214 -3.91 -15.06 -8.99
N GLU A 215 -2.86 -15.66 -9.57
CA GLU A 215 -1.66 -16.06 -8.82
C GLU A 215 -0.92 -14.84 -8.26
N LEU A 216 -0.73 -13.79 -9.07
CA LEU A 216 -0.10 -12.54 -8.64
C LEU A 216 -0.94 -11.78 -7.60
N ASP A 217 -2.26 -11.67 -7.81
CA ASP A 217 -3.18 -11.03 -6.86
C ASP A 217 -3.17 -11.75 -5.50
N ALA A 218 -3.04 -13.07 -5.49
CA ALA A 218 -2.88 -13.86 -4.27
C ALA A 218 -1.54 -13.62 -3.56
N GLU A 219 -0.45 -13.41 -4.32
CA GLU A 219 0.85 -13.05 -3.77
C GLU A 219 0.85 -11.65 -3.14
N ILE A 220 0.22 -10.68 -3.81
CA ILE A 220 0.04 -9.30 -3.32
C ILE A 220 -0.78 -9.30 -2.04
N MET A 221 -1.97 -9.92 -2.08
CA MET A 221 -2.84 -10.04 -0.90
C MET A 221 -2.09 -10.61 0.30
N ALA A 222 -1.30 -11.65 0.07
CA ALA A 222 -0.59 -12.31 1.15
C ALA A 222 0.52 -11.42 1.73
N SER A 223 1.23 -10.65 0.91
CA SER A 223 2.23 -9.69 1.36
C SER A 223 1.60 -8.58 2.19
N ASP A 224 0.54 -7.97 1.67
CA ASP A 224 -0.19 -6.91 2.38
C ASP A 224 -0.63 -7.42 3.75
N ILE A 225 -1.23 -8.60 3.81
CA ILE A 225 -1.69 -9.20 5.07
C ILE A 225 -0.52 -9.50 6.01
N ALA A 226 0.60 -10.02 5.52
CA ALA A 226 1.77 -10.26 6.36
C ALA A 226 2.37 -8.95 6.91
N TYR A 227 2.40 -7.88 6.11
CA TYR A 227 2.81 -6.55 6.57
C TYR A 227 1.86 -6.03 7.65
N ILE A 228 0.55 -6.09 7.41
CA ILE A 228 -0.47 -5.52 8.30
C ILE A 228 -0.60 -6.29 9.61
N THR A 229 -0.59 -7.63 9.53
CA THR A 229 -0.76 -8.49 10.71
C THR A 229 0.56 -8.81 11.39
N HIS A 230 1.70 -8.51 10.77
CA HIS A 230 3.02 -8.99 11.20
C HIS A 230 3.07 -10.51 11.43
N SER A 231 2.18 -11.28 10.77
CA SER A 231 2.05 -12.70 11.02
C SER A 231 2.96 -13.52 10.13
N LYS A 232 3.78 -14.36 10.78
CA LYS A 232 4.68 -15.31 10.11
C LYS A 232 3.95 -16.51 9.48
N GLU A 233 2.66 -16.71 9.77
CA GLU A 233 1.94 -17.94 9.39
C GLU A 233 1.55 -18.05 7.91
N ILE A 234 1.29 -16.91 7.27
CA ILE A 234 0.98 -16.83 5.83
C ILE A 234 2.26 -16.87 4.98
N LEU A 235 3.39 -16.49 5.55
CA LEU A 235 4.66 -16.31 4.85
C LEU A 235 5.20 -17.57 4.15
N PRO A 236 5.06 -18.81 4.68
CA PRO A 236 5.43 -20.02 3.95
C PRO A 236 4.59 -20.26 2.67
N ALA A 237 3.31 -19.89 2.68
CA ALA A 237 2.45 -19.99 1.50
C ALA A 237 2.89 -19.00 0.42
N ILE A 238 3.25 -17.77 0.84
CA ILE A 238 3.87 -16.75 -0.03
C ILE A 238 5.18 -17.28 -0.61
N LYS A 239 6.08 -17.78 0.23
CA LYS A 239 7.38 -18.34 -0.18
C LYS A 239 7.19 -19.42 -1.24
N LYS A 240 6.31 -20.39 -1.01
CA LYS A 240 6.04 -21.48 -1.96
C LYS A 240 5.55 -20.95 -3.31
N LYS A 241 4.72 -19.90 -3.32
CA LYS A 241 4.12 -19.35 -4.53
C LYS A 241 5.06 -18.41 -5.28
N LEU A 242 5.70 -17.47 -4.58
CA LEU A 242 6.77 -16.61 -5.10
C LEU A 242 7.86 -17.42 -5.79
N LEU A 243 8.33 -18.51 -5.16
CA LEU A 243 9.35 -19.38 -5.74
C LEU A 243 8.89 -20.03 -7.06
N LYS A 244 7.63 -20.46 -7.09
CA LYS A 244 7.02 -21.05 -8.29
C LYS A 244 6.83 -20.01 -9.40
N THR A 245 6.37 -18.80 -9.09
CA THR A 245 6.15 -17.70 -10.05
C THR A 245 7.46 -17.18 -10.63
N MET A 246 8.51 -17.07 -9.81
CA MET A 246 9.86 -16.74 -10.28
C MET A 246 10.41 -17.76 -11.29
N ASP A 247 10.03 -19.04 -11.19
CA ASP A 247 10.45 -20.14 -12.07
C ASP A 247 9.72 -20.18 -13.42
N ILE A 248 8.53 -19.58 -13.54
CA ILE A 248 7.62 -19.91 -14.65
C ILE A 248 7.71 -18.99 -15.87
N ASN A 249 8.19 -17.74 -15.81
CA ASN A 249 8.20 -16.89 -17.02
C ASN A 249 9.38 -15.92 -17.12
N ASP A 250 10.06 -15.91 -18.27
CA ASP A 250 11.13 -14.97 -18.61
C ASP A 250 10.60 -13.65 -19.25
N ASP A 251 9.31 -13.56 -19.56
CA ASP A 251 8.72 -12.50 -20.39
C ASP A 251 7.76 -11.53 -19.67
N LEU A 252 7.57 -11.64 -18.35
CA LEU A 252 6.58 -10.82 -17.62
C LEU A 252 7.25 -9.66 -16.88
N TYR A 253 7.10 -8.46 -17.46
CA TYR A 253 7.67 -7.23 -16.94
C TYR A 253 6.94 -6.77 -15.66
N GLY A 254 7.68 -6.52 -14.56
CA GLY A 254 7.19 -5.83 -13.36
C GLY A 254 6.76 -6.73 -12.19
N VAL A 255 6.69 -8.05 -12.36
CA VAL A 255 6.35 -8.97 -11.26
C VAL A 255 7.49 -9.09 -10.27
N GLU A 256 8.73 -9.13 -10.75
CA GLU A 256 9.91 -9.16 -9.89
C GLU A 256 10.04 -7.89 -9.04
N GLU A 257 9.56 -6.75 -9.53
CA GLU A 257 9.52 -5.54 -8.70
C GLU A 257 8.62 -5.73 -7.49
N ARG A 258 7.42 -6.24 -7.75
CA ARG A 258 6.38 -6.38 -6.75
C ARG A 258 6.77 -7.45 -5.75
N ILE A 259 7.37 -8.54 -6.21
CA ILE A 259 8.04 -9.53 -5.34
C ILE A 259 9.09 -8.85 -4.46
N GLY A 260 9.89 -7.93 -5.03
CA GLY A 260 10.84 -7.11 -4.29
C GLY A 260 10.18 -6.24 -3.21
N GLU A 261 9.12 -5.52 -3.55
CA GLU A 261 8.35 -4.72 -2.60
C GLU A 261 7.81 -5.59 -1.46
N CYS A 262 7.24 -6.76 -1.78
CA CYS A 262 6.77 -7.71 -0.79
C CYS A 262 7.89 -8.18 0.14
N ILE A 263 9.06 -8.53 -0.39
CA ILE A 263 10.23 -8.91 0.42
C ILE A 263 10.67 -7.75 1.30
N GLY A 264 10.66 -6.52 0.78
CA GLY A 264 11.00 -5.32 1.53
C GLY A 264 10.01 -5.01 2.66
N GLU A 265 8.71 -5.21 2.44
CA GLU A 265 7.67 -5.10 3.48
C GLU A 265 7.83 -6.17 4.56
N ILE A 266 8.09 -7.41 4.15
CA ILE A 266 8.38 -8.52 5.07
C ILE A 266 9.61 -8.16 5.92
N ALA A 267 10.68 -7.64 5.31
CA ALA A 267 11.92 -7.30 6.02
C ALA A 267 11.73 -6.23 7.11
N GLN A 268 10.79 -5.30 6.92
CA GLN A 268 10.46 -4.30 7.94
C GLN A 268 9.84 -4.93 9.20
N GLY A 269 9.08 -6.02 9.05
CA GLY A 269 8.45 -6.75 10.16
C GLY A 269 9.30 -7.90 10.70
N ASP A 270 10.00 -8.64 9.83
CA ASP A 270 10.78 -9.83 10.15
C ASP A 270 11.95 -10.02 9.17
N ARG A 271 13.10 -9.51 9.59
CA ARG A 271 14.32 -9.50 8.78
C ARG A 271 14.90 -10.89 8.51
N GLU A 272 14.80 -11.81 9.47
CA GLU A 272 15.31 -13.18 9.33
C GLU A 272 14.65 -13.92 8.17
N LEU A 273 13.34 -13.70 7.99
CA LEU A 273 12.60 -14.31 6.90
C LEU A 273 12.95 -13.70 5.54
N ALA A 274 13.14 -12.38 5.46
CA ALA A 274 13.64 -11.75 4.25
C ALA A 274 15.02 -12.31 3.88
N GLU A 275 15.87 -12.58 4.88
CA GLU A 275 17.18 -13.20 4.72
C GLU A 275 17.09 -14.65 4.19
N GLU A 276 16.04 -15.42 4.52
CA GLU A 276 15.80 -16.77 3.97
C GLU A 276 15.41 -16.79 2.49
N LEU A 277 14.86 -15.70 1.95
CA LEU A 277 14.47 -15.60 0.54
C LEU A 277 15.67 -15.28 -0.38
N LEU A 278 16.75 -14.72 0.19
CA LEU A 278 17.96 -14.28 -0.54
C LEU A 278 18.75 -15.41 -1.22
N PRO A 279 18.97 -16.59 -0.60
CA PRO A 279 19.69 -17.69 -1.23
C PRO A 279 19.00 -18.21 -2.49
N THR A 280 17.68 -18.07 -2.59
CA THR A 280 16.94 -18.53 -3.76
C THR A 280 17.11 -17.58 -4.95
N MET A 281 17.26 -16.27 -4.69
CA MET A 281 17.72 -15.31 -5.70
C MET A 281 19.15 -15.64 -6.18
N LYS A 282 20.04 -16.08 -5.29
CA LYS A 282 21.43 -16.46 -5.61
C LYS A 282 21.54 -17.72 -6.48
N LYS A 283 20.57 -18.64 -6.44
CA LYS A 283 20.61 -19.90 -7.21
C LYS A 283 20.31 -19.74 -8.70
N LYS A 284 19.72 -18.63 -9.14
CA LYS A 284 19.39 -18.37 -10.56
C LYS A 284 20.54 -17.76 -11.36
N LYS A 285 21.70 -18.42 -11.37
CA LYS A 285 22.86 -17.99 -12.17
C LYS A 285 22.58 -18.13 -13.68
N GLY A 286 22.00 -17.10 -14.31
CA GLY A 286 22.34 -16.77 -15.71
C GLY A 286 21.30 -16.23 -16.69
N LYS A 287 20.03 -16.09 -16.33
CA LYS A 287 19.04 -15.36 -17.15
C LYS A 287 18.26 -14.27 -16.37
N GLY A 288 18.58 -14.08 -15.09
CA GLY A 288 17.79 -13.29 -14.14
C GLY A 288 18.46 -12.03 -13.59
N ILE A 289 19.45 -11.42 -14.27
CA ILE A 289 20.08 -10.18 -13.77
C ILE A 289 19.05 -9.05 -13.66
N GLY A 290 18.20 -8.89 -14.68
CA GLY A 290 17.07 -7.95 -14.63
C GLY A 290 16.11 -8.25 -13.49
N LYS A 291 15.79 -9.54 -13.28
CA LYS A 291 14.92 -10.02 -12.18
C LYS A 291 15.48 -9.66 -10.80
N ILE A 292 16.77 -9.92 -10.56
CA ILE A 292 17.44 -9.59 -9.29
C ILE A 292 17.43 -8.07 -9.06
N SER A 293 17.72 -7.28 -10.11
CA SER A 293 17.72 -5.82 -10.00
C SER A 293 16.32 -5.24 -9.78
N TRP A 294 15.27 -5.79 -10.41
CA TRP A 294 13.88 -5.45 -10.12
C TRP A 294 13.51 -5.74 -8.67
N CYS A 295 13.85 -6.94 -8.18
CA CYS A 295 13.58 -7.30 -6.79
C CYS A 295 14.31 -6.38 -5.82
N ILE A 296 15.60 -6.11 -6.01
CA ILE A 296 16.38 -5.22 -5.14
C ILE A 296 15.81 -3.79 -5.16
N SER A 297 15.36 -3.30 -6.31
CA SER A 297 14.72 -1.99 -6.43
C SER A 297 13.39 -1.93 -5.67
N GLY A 298 12.56 -2.98 -5.79
CA GLY A 298 11.33 -3.11 -5.01
C GLY A 298 11.60 -3.18 -3.51
N ILE A 299 12.60 -3.95 -3.07
CA ILE A 299 13.02 -4.00 -1.67
C ILE A 299 13.42 -2.60 -1.20
N ALA A 300 14.21 -1.85 -1.98
CA ALA A 300 14.70 -0.53 -1.62
C ALA A 300 13.59 0.50 -1.36
N ARG A 301 12.40 0.32 -1.95
CA ARG A 301 11.22 1.17 -1.68
C ARG A 301 10.72 1.04 -0.23
N LYS A 302 10.97 -0.11 0.39
CA LYS A 302 10.45 -0.48 1.71
C LYS A 302 11.58 -0.60 2.73
N ASP A 303 12.63 -1.38 2.45
CA ASP A 303 13.84 -1.50 3.29
C ASP A 303 15.11 -1.18 2.50
N LYS A 304 15.58 0.08 2.62
CA LYS A 304 16.84 0.52 2.01
C LYS A 304 18.04 -0.26 2.52
N LYS A 305 18.09 -0.60 3.81
CA LYS A 305 19.26 -1.26 4.41
C LYS A 305 19.41 -2.67 3.86
N LEU A 306 18.32 -3.42 3.80
CA LEU A 306 18.32 -4.75 3.19
C LEU A 306 18.71 -4.69 1.72
N ALA A 307 18.17 -3.73 0.95
CA ALA A 307 18.53 -3.58 -0.46
C ALA A 307 20.04 -3.37 -0.67
N LYS A 308 20.68 -2.55 0.17
CA LYS A 308 22.15 -2.32 0.15
C LYS A 308 22.94 -3.61 0.42
N GLU A 309 22.49 -4.42 1.37
CA GLU A 309 23.12 -5.71 1.68
C GLU A 309 23.00 -6.74 0.55
N LEU A 310 22.08 -6.52 -0.41
CA LEU A 310 21.90 -7.37 -1.59
C LEU A 310 22.66 -6.91 -2.82
N LEU A 311 23.22 -5.69 -2.82
CA LEU A 311 24.05 -5.20 -3.92
C LEU A 311 25.22 -6.14 -4.27
N PRO A 312 25.94 -6.77 -3.32
CA PRO A 312 26.96 -7.76 -3.65
C PRO A 312 26.45 -8.93 -4.48
N VAL A 313 25.21 -9.36 -4.26
CA VAL A 313 24.58 -10.47 -5.02
C VAL A 313 24.36 -10.09 -6.47
N LEU A 314 23.83 -8.89 -6.71
CA LEU A 314 23.65 -8.35 -8.06
C LEU A 314 25.01 -8.17 -8.74
N LYS A 315 26.00 -7.65 -8.02
CA LYS A 315 27.36 -7.47 -8.53
C LYS A 315 27.99 -8.78 -8.98
N ASP A 316 27.89 -9.83 -8.17
CA ASP A 316 28.41 -11.16 -8.53
C ASP A 316 27.70 -11.73 -9.76
N ALA A 317 26.38 -11.49 -9.91
CA ALA A 317 25.62 -11.90 -11.09
C ALA A 317 26.04 -11.13 -12.35
N LEU A 318 26.25 -9.81 -12.24
CA LEU A 318 26.75 -8.95 -13.31
C LEU A 318 28.12 -9.40 -13.79
N TYR A 319 29.04 -9.75 -12.89
CA TYR A 319 30.36 -10.25 -13.30
C TYR A 319 30.31 -11.63 -13.91
N ALA A 320 29.54 -12.55 -13.33
CA ALA A 320 29.47 -13.92 -13.82
C ALA A 320 28.95 -13.96 -15.27
N LYS A 321 27.89 -13.20 -15.58
CA LYS A 321 27.14 -13.38 -16.85
C LYS A 321 26.60 -12.09 -17.48
N GLY A 322 26.68 -10.94 -16.80
CA GLY A 322 26.22 -9.67 -17.34
C GLY A 322 27.07 -9.16 -18.50
N ARG A 323 26.42 -8.40 -19.39
CA ARG A 323 27.01 -7.59 -20.46
C ARG A 323 26.92 -6.11 -20.10
N ALA A 324 27.59 -5.25 -20.90
CA ALA A 324 27.55 -3.80 -20.71
C ALA A 324 26.11 -3.25 -20.61
N GLY A 325 25.20 -3.74 -21.46
CA GLY A 325 23.78 -3.33 -21.42
C GLY A 325 23.05 -3.74 -20.13
N ASP A 326 23.39 -4.88 -19.52
CA ASP A 326 22.74 -5.33 -18.29
C ASP A 326 23.14 -4.45 -17.09
N ILE A 327 24.40 -3.98 -17.08
CA ILE A 327 24.92 -3.04 -16.08
C ILE A 327 24.20 -1.70 -16.20
N ALA A 328 24.12 -1.15 -17.42
CA ALA A 328 23.44 0.10 -17.71
C ALA A 328 21.97 0.06 -17.26
N TRP A 329 21.28 -1.05 -17.58
CA TRP A 329 19.88 -1.27 -17.23
C TRP A 329 19.66 -1.31 -15.71
N CYS A 330 20.54 -1.98 -14.95
CA CYS A 330 20.44 -2.02 -13.48
C CYS A 330 20.63 -0.64 -12.85
N ILE A 331 21.63 0.13 -13.31
CA ILE A 331 21.89 1.49 -12.82
C ILE A 331 20.68 2.38 -13.10
N GLU A 332 20.17 2.38 -14.33
CA GLU A 332 19.01 3.18 -14.73
C GLU A 332 17.77 2.85 -13.91
N ARG A 333 17.54 1.56 -13.62
CA ARG A 333 16.36 1.16 -12.85
C ARG A 333 16.43 1.58 -11.39
N MET A 334 17.61 1.47 -10.80
CA MET A 334 17.87 1.90 -9.42
C MET A 334 17.92 3.43 -9.29
N ASP A 335 18.10 4.14 -10.41
CA ASP A 335 18.08 5.60 -10.55
C ASP A 335 16.69 6.14 -10.91
N ALA A 336 15.74 5.29 -11.32
CA ALA A 336 14.42 5.73 -11.73
C ALA A 336 13.66 6.32 -10.52
N GLU A 337 13.53 7.66 -10.52
CA GLU A 337 12.67 8.38 -9.59
C GLU A 337 11.23 7.89 -9.75
N ASP A 338 10.66 7.37 -8.68
CA ASP A 338 9.22 7.16 -8.62
C ASP A 338 8.57 8.54 -8.41
N GLU A 339 7.87 9.03 -9.45
CA GLU A 339 7.17 10.33 -9.48
C GLU A 339 6.25 10.55 -8.26
N LYS A 340 5.87 9.48 -7.56
CA LYS A 340 5.00 9.54 -6.38
C LYS A 340 5.72 9.62 -5.03
N THR A 341 7.00 9.22 -4.92
CA THR A 341 7.64 9.08 -3.59
C THR A 341 8.84 9.98 -3.33
N SER A 342 9.38 10.68 -4.33
CA SER A 342 10.51 11.65 -4.20
C SER A 342 11.62 11.19 -3.23
N ARG A 343 11.94 9.89 -3.22
CA ARG A 343 12.98 9.35 -2.36
C ARG A 343 14.18 9.04 -3.22
N ASP A 344 15.23 9.84 -3.09
CA ASP A 344 16.57 9.48 -3.52
C ASP A 344 16.92 8.11 -2.93
N ILE A 345 16.94 7.10 -3.79
CA ILE A 345 17.52 5.81 -3.46
C ILE A 345 18.95 5.88 -4.00
N GLU A 346 19.91 6.21 -3.14
CA GLU A 346 21.35 6.20 -3.45
C GLU A 346 21.88 4.80 -3.85
N LEU A 347 21.01 3.82 -4.13
CA LEU A 347 21.38 2.46 -4.52
C LEU A 347 22.19 2.45 -5.82
N ALA A 348 21.83 3.28 -6.79
CA ALA A 348 22.55 3.38 -8.05
C ALA A 348 23.98 3.88 -7.82
N ASP A 349 24.14 4.88 -6.95
CA ASP A 349 25.44 5.47 -6.58
C ASP A 349 26.31 4.44 -5.86
N GLU A 350 25.73 3.70 -4.92
CA GLU A 350 26.43 2.64 -4.19
C GLU A 350 26.80 1.45 -5.09
N LEU A 351 25.91 1.06 -6.00
CA LEU A 351 26.20 0.04 -6.99
C LEU A 351 27.42 0.46 -7.80
N VAL A 352 27.40 1.67 -8.39
CA VAL A 352 28.49 2.21 -9.22
C VAL A 352 29.81 2.28 -8.46
N LYS A 353 29.81 2.80 -7.22
CA LYS A 353 31.01 2.86 -6.36
C LYS A 353 31.58 1.49 -6.00
N SER A 354 30.74 0.45 -6.00
CA SER A 354 31.15 -0.92 -5.70
C SER A 354 31.68 -1.71 -6.90
N LEU A 355 31.58 -1.16 -8.12
CA LEU A 355 32.02 -1.82 -9.35
C LEU A 355 33.55 -1.82 -9.48
N ASP A 356 34.07 -2.93 -9.99
CA ASP A 356 35.48 -3.16 -10.25
C ASP A 356 35.75 -2.78 -11.71
N VAL A 357 36.49 -1.68 -11.89
CA VAL A 357 36.83 -1.11 -13.20
C VAL A 357 37.49 -2.13 -14.13
N LYS A 358 38.34 -3.01 -13.59
CA LYS A 358 39.06 -4.02 -14.38
C LYS A 358 38.10 -5.09 -14.91
N LYS A 359 37.18 -5.56 -14.06
CA LYS A 359 36.16 -6.53 -14.49
C LYS A 359 35.16 -5.91 -15.48
N LEU A 360 34.80 -4.65 -15.31
CA LEU A 360 33.93 -3.92 -16.24
C LEU A 360 34.58 -3.74 -17.61
N LYS A 361 35.87 -3.42 -17.63
CA LYS A 361 36.66 -3.31 -18.87
C LYS A 361 36.52 -4.57 -19.73
N ASP A 362 36.80 -5.73 -19.15
CA ASP A 362 36.74 -7.01 -19.86
C ASP A 362 35.34 -7.28 -20.48
N LYS A 363 34.28 -6.81 -19.81
CA LYS A 363 32.90 -6.92 -20.31
C LYS A 363 32.59 -5.97 -21.45
N ILE A 364 33.13 -4.75 -21.41
CA ILE A 364 32.94 -3.75 -22.47
C ILE A 364 33.72 -4.15 -23.72
N GLU A 365 34.96 -4.63 -23.58
CA GLU A 365 35.77 -5.09 -24.71
C GLU A 365 35.15 -6.32 -25.40
N ALA A 366 34.47 -7.18 -24.65
CA ALA A 366 33.75 -8.33 -25.18
C ALA A 366 32.38 -8.00 -25.83
N GLU A 367 31.86 -6.77 -25.64
CA GLU A 367 30.58 -6.33 -26.19
C GLU A 367 30.72 -5.91 -27.67
N GLY A 368 29.82 -6.42 -28.51
CA GLY A 368 29.81 -6.12 -29.95
C GLY A 368 28.88 -4.97 -30.33
N ASP A 369 28.08 -4.50 -29.37
CA ASP A 369 27.01 -3.53 -29.57
C ASP A 369 27.41 -2.14 -29.04
N VAL A 370 27.66 -1.22 -29.98
CA VAL A 370 28.06 0.17 -29.71
C VAL A 370 27.07 0.91 -28.81
N LYS A 371 25.76 0.64 -28.96
CA LYS A 371 24.72 1.32 -28.19
C LYS A 371 24.80 0.90 -26.72
N LYS A 372 25.02 -0.39 -26.44
CA LYS A 372 25.14 -0.90 -25.07
C LYS A 372 26.38 -0.38 -24.35
N ILE A 373 27.50 -0.26 -25.07
CA ILE A 373 28.74 0.31 -24.51
C ILE A 373 28.52 1.77 -24.14
N SER A 374 27.99 2.55 -25.07
CA SER A 374 27.73 3.99 -24.86
C SER A 374 26.74 4.20 -23.72
N TRP A 375 25.67 3.42 -23.68
CA TRP A 375 24.65 3.48 -22.63
C TRP A 375 25.22 3.14 -21.25
N CYS A 376 26.04 2.08 -21.15
CA CYS A 376 26.70 1.70 -19.90
C CYS A 376 27.60 2.81 -19.35
N ILE A 377 28.50 3.33 -20.20
CA ILE A 377 29.47 4.36 -19.79
C ILE A 377 28.75 5.65 -19.39
N ASN A 378 27.71 6.05 -20.14
CA ASN A 378 26.91 7.23 -19.79
C ASN A 378 26.19 7.07 -18.45
N ARG A 379 25.60 5.89 -18.17
CA ARG A 379 24.91 5.62 -16.90
C ARG A 379 25.88 5.62 -15.71
N ILE A 380 27.09 5.08 -15.88
CA ILE A 380 28.14 5.18 -14.87
C ILE A 380 28.55 6.65 -14.67
N ALA A 381 28.80 7.40 -15.75
CA ALA A 381 29.25 8.78 -15.68
C ALA A 381 28.26 9.74 -15.00
N ARG A 382 26.95 9.50 -15.19
CA ARG A 382 25.89 10.25 -14.49
C ARG A 382 25.95 10.09 -12.97
N LYS A 383 26.54 9.00 -12.50
CA LYS A 383 26.62 8.63 -11.07
C LYS A 383 27.99 8.96 -10.49
N ASP A 384 29.04 8.61 -11.22
CA ASP A 384 30.42 8.86 -10.84
C ASP A 384 31.29 9.05 -12.09
N LYS A 385 31.58 10.33 -12.39
CA LYS A 385 32.41 10.71 -13.54
C LYS A 385 33.85 10.20 -13.40
N GLU A 386 34.37 10.08 -12.19
CA GLU A 386 35.74 9.63 -11.96
C GLU A 386 35.89 8.14 -12.29
N ILE A 387 34.94 7.31 -11.84
CA ILE A 387 34.90 5.88 -12.19
C ILE A 387 34.73 5.70 -13.70
N ALA A 388 33.84 6.46 -14.34
CA ALA A 388 33.67 6.41 -15.79
C ALA A 388 34.97 6.79 -16.54
N SER A 389 35.66 7.84 -16.11
CA SER A 389 36.91 8.29 -16.72
C SER A 389 38.01 7.23 -16.55
N LYS A 390 38.16 6.64 -15.35
CA LYS A 390 39.09 5.53 -15.08
C LYS A 390 38.80 4.31 -15.95
N LEU A 391 37.53 3.99 -16.16
CA LEU A 391 37.11 2.87 -17.02
C LEU A 391 37.47 3.13 -18.47
N VAL A 392 37.14 4.31 -19.00
CA VAL A 392 37.43 4.70 -20.38
C VAL A 392 38.93 4.77 -20.65
N ASP A 393 39.73 5.26 -19.70
CA ASP A 393 41.19 5.25 -19.79
C ASP A 393 41.76 3.84 -19.97
N GLN A 394 41.20 2.86 -19.25
CA GLN A 394 41.67 1.47 -19.30
C GLN A 394 41.22 0.69 -20.54
N LEU A 395 40.22 1.14 -21.30
CA LEU A 395 39.75 0.46 -22.51
C LEU A 395 40.82 0.46 -23.60
N ASP A 396 41.01 -0.69 -24.26
CA ASP A 396 41.91 -0.84 -25.40
C ASP A 396 41.09 -0.94 -26.71
N PRO A 397 41.14 0.09 -27.59
CA PRO A 397 40.42 0.05 -28.86
C PRO A 397 40.81 -1.12 -29.76
N GLU A 398 42.03 -1.67 -29.63
CA GLU A 398 42.50 -2.78 -30.46
C GLU A 398 41.90 -4.12 -30.04
N LYS A 399 41.35 -4.22 -28.82
CA LYS A 399 40.65 -5.41 -28.33
C LYS A 399 39.16 -5.43 -28.67
N ALA A 400 38.66 -4.38 -29.32
CA ALA A 400 37.27 -4.26 -29.69
C ALA A 400 36.83 -5.39 -30.65
N LYS A 401 35.64 -5.93 -30.41
CA LYS A 401 35.05 -7.01 -31.23
C LYS A 401 34.70 -6.57 -32.66
N THR A 402 34.42 -5.29 -32.88
CA THR A 402 34.06 -4.73 -34.19
C THR A 402 34.76 -3.39 -34.42
N SER A 403 34.92 -3.00 -35.70
CA SER A 403 35.50 -1.71 -36.10
C SER A 403 34.65 -0.51 -35.63
N GLU A 404 33.33 -0.69 -35.53
CA GLU A 404 32.43 0.32 -34.97
C GLU A 404 32.64 0.53 -33.47
N VAL A 405 32.80 -0.57 -32.71
CA VAL A 405 33.12 -0.50 -31.27
C VAL A 405 34.48 0.16 -31.06
N LYS A 406 35.48 -0.19 -31.87
CA LYS A 406 36.81 0.46 -31.83
C LYS A 406 36.70 1.98 -31.97
N ARG A 407 35.95 2.46 -32.98
CA ARG A 407 35.73 3.90 -33.19
C ARG A 407 35.03 4.52 -31.99
N LYS A 408 34.00 3.87 -31.44
CA LYS A 408 33.28 4.37 -30.27
C LYS A 408 34.18 4.49 -29.04
N ILE A 409 35.06 3.54 -28.78
CA ILE A 409 36.00 3.61 -27.65
C ILE A 409 36.93 4.82 -27.79
N ILE A 410 37.41 5.12 -29.01
CA ILE A 410 38.24 6.30 -29.27
C ILE A 410 37.45 7.59 -28.99
N GLU A 411 36.22 7.70 -29.50
CA GLU A 411 35.34 8.84 -29.23
C GLU A 411 35.10 9.06 -27.73
N LEU A 412 34.85 7.98 -26.98
CA LEU A 412 34.64 8.05 -25.53
C LEU A 412 35.91 8.51 -24.80
N LYS A 413 37.09 8.05 -25.22
CA LYS A 413 38.36 8.56 -24.65
C LYS A 413 38.50 10.06 -24.85
N GLU A 414 38.11 10.57 -26.02
CA GLU A 414 38.13 12.01 -26.26
C GLU A 414 37.10 12.79 -25.43
N GLU A 415 35.94 12.20 -25.13
CA GLU A 415 34.87 12.82 -24.35
C GLU A 415 35.20 12.89 -22.85
N TYR A 416 35.83 11.85 -22.30
CA TYR A 416 36.02 11.69 -20.84
C TYR A 416 37.45 11.99 -20.34
N LEU A 417 38.45 12.02 -21.21
CA LEU A 417 39.87 12.22 -20.81
C LEU A 417 40.46 13.56 -21.27
N LYS A 418 39.67 14.39 -21.96
CA LYS A 418 39.95 15.83 -22.15
C LYS A 418 39.32 16.61 -21.01
#